data_AF-A0A847MUK7-F1
#
_entry.id   AF-A0A847MUK7-F1
#
_cell.length_a   1.000
_cell.length_b   1.000
_cell.length_c   1.000
_cell.angle_alpha   90.00
_cell.angle_beta   90.00
_cell.angle_gamma   90.00
#
_symmetry.space_group_name_H-M   'P 1'
#
loop_
_entity.id
_entity.type
_entity.pdbx_description
1 polymer ?
#
loop_
_entity_poly.entity_id
_entity_poly.type
_entity_poly.pdbx_seq_one_letter_code
_entity_poly.pdbx_strand_id
1 'polypeptide(L)'
;AETAREILARHGAGEVRIDAAGRALDVPVSAGTDGLQGVLADLAAAQVALHDAGMRRPTLDDVFLSLTGREAAGGADDASSPAGQELNP
;
A
#
# COMPACT_ATOMS: atom_id res chain seq x y z
N ALA A 1 13.80 -3.55 4.43
CA ALA A 1 12.70 -3.73 3.47
C ALA A 1 12.47 -5.20 3.13
N GLU A 2 13.54 -5.97 2.83
CA GLU A 2 13.47 -7.42 2.55
C GLU A 2 12.64 -8.20 3.57
N THR A 3 12.97 -8.09 4.86
CA THR A 3 12.25 -8.79 5.95
C THR A 3 10.76 -8.41 6.00
N ALA A 4 10.43 -7.13 5.81
CA ALA A 4 9.03 -6.70 5.76
C ALA A 4 8.28 -7.32 4.58
N ARG A 5 8.93 -7.39 3.41
CA ARG A 5 8.38 -8.03 2.21
C ARG A 5 8.11 -9.52 2.44
N GLU A 6 9.03 -10.23 3.08
CA GLU A 6 8.85 -11.64 3.43
C GLU A 6 7.67 -11.85 4.38
N ILE A 7 7.54 -10.99 5.39
CA ILE A 7 6.45 -11.06 6.37
C ILE A 7 5.11 -10.79 5.69
N LEU A 8 5.03 -9.74 4.87
CA LEU A 8 3.82 -9.44 4.09
C LEU A 8 3.46 -10.59 3.14
N ALA A 9 4.45 -11.23 2.51
CA ALA A 9 4.22 -12.36 1.60
C ALA A 9 3.67 -13.60 2.32
N ARG A 10 3.97 -13.79 3.61
CA ARG A 10 3.43 -14.92 4.40
C ARG A 10 1.96 -14.74 4.77
N HIS A 11 1.55 -13.51 5.04
CA HIS A 11 0.19 -13.19 5.47
C HIS A 11 -0.74 -12.77 4.31
N GLY A 12 -0.15 -12.36 3.20
CA GLY A 12 -0.86 -11.96 1.99
C GLY A 12 -1.40 -13.13 1.18
N ALA A 13 -2.48 -12.88 0.46
CA ALA A 13 -3.09 -13.79 -0.51
C ALA A 13 -2.58 -13.57 -1.94
N GLY A 14 -1.50 -12.81 -2.11
CA GLY A 14 -0.96 -12.44 -3.42
C GLY A 14 0.42 -11.79 -3.32
N GLU A 15 0.85 -11.18 -4.43
CA GLU A 15 2.18 -10.56 -4.51
C GLU A 15 2.28 -9.27 -3.69
N VAL A 16 3.43 -9.11 -3.02
CA VAL A 16 3.76 -7.88 -2.30
C VAL A 16 4.20 -6.82 -3.31
N ARG A 17 3.38 -5.78 -3.43
CA ARG A 17 3.63 -4.63 -4.28
C ARG A 17 4.46 -3.60 -3.52
N ILE A 18 5.34 -2.91 -4.26
CA ILE A 18 6.09 -1.76 -3.76
C ILE A 18 5.61 -0.55 -4.57
N ASP A 19 5.37 0.56 -3.90
CA ASP A 19 5.02 1.81 -4.57
C ASP A 19 6.19 2.37 -5.39
N ALA A 20 5.91 3.28 -6.33
CA ALA A 20 6.93 3.87 -7.20
C ALA A 20 8.04 4.62 -6.42
N ALA A 21 7.75 5.11 -5.21
CA ALA A 21 8.71 5.79 -4.35
C ALA A 21 9.55 4.83 -3.48
N GLY A 22 9.24 3.53 -3.45
CA GLY A 22 9.95 2.53 -2.66
C GLY A 22 9.77 2.66 -1.14
N ARG A 23 8.71 3.35 -0.71
CA ARG A 23 8.44 3.69 0.70
C ARG A 23 7.25 2.95 1.29
N ALA A 24 6.36 2.42 0.45
CA ALA A 24 5.19 1.67 0.86
C ALA A 24 5.21 0.27 0.26
N LEU A 25 4.81 -0.70 1.08
CA LEU A 25 4.57 -2.07 0.67
C LEU A 25 3.10 -2.37 0.91
N ASP A 26 2.43 -2.98 -0.07
CA ASP A 26 1.05 -3.42 0.06
C ASP A 26 0.89 -4.86 -0.42
N VAL A 27 -0.05 -5.58 0.20
CA VAL A 27 -0.35 -6.95 -0.16
C VAL A 27 -1.85 -7.19 0.02
N PRO A 28 -2.53 -7.87 -0.93
CA PRO A 28 -3.91 -8.25 -0.73
C PRO A 28 -4.01 -9.26 0.42
N VAL A 29 -4.96 -9.05 1.33
CA VAL A 29 -5.23 -9.98 2.45
C VAL A 29 -6.66 -10.50 2.35
N SER A 30 -6.84 -11.81 2.48
CA SER A 30 -8.18 -12.43 2.52
C SER A 30 -8.80 -12.37 3.92
N ALA A 31 -7.97 -12.39 4.95
CA ALA A 31 -8.36 -12.15 6.34
C ALA A 31 -8.20 -10.66 6.62
N GLY A 32 -9.30 -9.95 6.89
CA GLY A 32 -9.31 -8.49 7.08
C GLY A 32 -8.45 -8.01 8.27
N THR A 33 -9.10 -7.64 9.37
CA THR A 33 -8.39 -7.13 10.56
C THR A 33 -7.47 -8.15 11.23
N ASP A 34 -7.84 -9.43 11.19
CA ASP A 34 -7.03 -10.53 11.74
C ASP A 34 -5.69 -10.70 10.99
N GLY A 35 -5.73 -10.59 9.66
CA GLY A 35 -4.53 -10.62 8.83
C GLY A 35 -3.60 -9.44 9.13
N LEU A 36 -4.15 -8.23 9.29
CA LEU A 36 -3.36 -7.05 9.68
C LEU A 36 -2.72 -7.24 11.06
N GLN A 37 -3.44 -7.77 12.05
CA GLN A 37 -2.89 -8.03 13.37
C GLN A 37 -1.71 -9.02 13.32
N GLY A 38 -1.83 -10.09 12.54
CA GLY A 38 -0.74 -11.06 12.34
C GLY A 38 0.51 -10.41 11.74
N VAL A 39 0.34 -9.60 10.68
CA VAL A 39 1.45 -8.88 10.03
C VAL A 39 2.15 -7.94 11.02
N LEU A 40 1.38 -7.14 11.78
CA LEU A 40 1.95 -6.20 12.75
C LEU A 40 2.70 -6.92 13.87
N ALA A 41 2.19 -8.06 14.34
CA ALA A 41 2.84 -8.86 15.37
C ALA A 41 4.19 -9.42 14.88
N ASP A 42 4.24 -9.96 13.65
CA ASP A 42 5.46 -10.55 13.10
C ASP A 42 6.50 -9.46 12.74
N LEU A 43 6.06 -8.30 12.23
CA LEU A 43 6.93 -7.14 12.01
C LEU A 43 7.54 -6.61 13.31
N ALA A 44 6.73 -6.55 14.39
CA ALA A 44 7.21 -6.15 15.70
C ALA A 44 8.22 -7.18 16.27
N ALA A 45 7.94 -8.47 16.11
CA ALA A 45 8.86 -9.54 16.52
C ALA A 45 10.20 -9.49 15.76
N ALA A 46 10.16 -9.12 14.48
CA ALA A 46 11.33 -8.91 13.64
C ALA A 46 12.03 -7.55 13.85
N GLN A 47 11.57 -6.73 14.81
CA GLN A 47 12.08 -5.38 15.09
C GLN A 47 12.08 -4.44 13.88
N VAL A 48 11.09 -4.60 12.98
CA VAL A 48 10.93 -3.70 11.83
C VAL A 48 10.19 -2.45 12.28
N ALA A 49 10.84 -1.29 12.18
CA ALA A 49 10.22 -0.01 12.48
C ALA A 49 9.19 0.37 11.40
N LEU A 50 7.96 0.61 11.82
CA LEU A 50 6.85 1.07 10.97
C LEU A 50 6.60 2.56 11.22
N HIS A 51 6.41 3.31 10.14
CA HIS A 51 5.95 4.70 10.24
C HIS A 51 4.43 4.78 10.33
N ASP A 52 3.74 4.01 9.51
CA ASP A 52 2.29 3.91 9.45
C ASP A 52 1.90 2.53 8.91
N ALA A 53 0.70 2.05 9.28
CA ALA A 53 0.12 0.82 8.75
C ALA A 53 -1.40 0.93 8.71
N GLY A 54 -2.00 0.51 7.60
CA GLY A 54 -3.44 0.57 7.41
C GLY A 54 -3.94 -0.41 6.38
N MET A 55 -5.26 -0.61 6.37
CA MET A 55 -5.95 -1.32 5.30
C MET A 55 -6.67 -0.29 4.45
N ARG A 56 -6.54 -0.43 3.13
CA ARG A 56 -7.35 0.34 2.17
C ARG A 56 -8.26 -0.61 1.41
N ARG A 57 -9.44 -0.12 1.05
CA ARG A 57 -10.27 -0.81 0.05
C ARG A 57 -9.60 -0.68 -1.32
N PRO A 58 -9.54 -1.77 -2.10
CA PRO A 58 -9.12 -1.66 -3.49
C PRO A 58 -10.07 -0.73 -4.24
N THR A 59 -9.49 0.15 -5.05
CA THR A 59 -10.25 1.05 -5.92
C THR A 59 -10.75 0.27 -7.15
N LEU A 60 -11.68 0.85 -7.91
CA LEU A 60 -12.13 0.24 -9.17
C LEU A 60 -10.96 0.07 -10.15
N ASP A 61 -10.05 1.03 -10.18
CA ASP A 61 -8.84 0.97 -11.01
C ASP A 61 -7.95 -0.20 -10.56
N ASP A 62 -7.70 -0.38 -9.26
CA ASP A 62 -6.97 -1.55 -8.72
C ASP A 62 -7.60 -2.89 -9.16
N VAL A 63 -8.93 -2.98 -9.14
CA VAL A 63 -9.66 -4.19 -9.55
C VAL A 63 -9.58 -4.38 -11.07
N PHE A 64 -9.74 -3.31 -11.85
CA PHE A 64 -9.64 -3.36 -13.30
C PHE A 64 -8.24 -3.78 -13.73
N LEU A 65 -7.22 -3.24 -13.08
CA LEU A 65 -5.82 -3.52 -13.29
C LEU A 65 -5.49 -4.97 -12.89
N SER A 66 -5.94 -5.43 -11.73
CA SER A 66 -5.84 -6.83 -11.32
C SER A 66 -6.53 -7.80 -12.31
N LEU A 67 -7.71 -7.44 -12.83
CA LEU A 67 -8.45 -8.24 -13.82
C LEU A 67 -7.81 -8.23 -15.21
N THR A 68 -7.14 -7.13 -15.59
CA THR A 68 -6.51 -6.97 -16.92
C THR A 68 -5.02 -7.32 -16.93
N GLY A 69 -4.46 -7.75 -15.80
CA GLY A 69 -3.05 -8.10 -15.65
C GLY A 69 -2.09 -6.93 -15.82
N ARG A 70 -2.59 -5.69 -15.63
CA ARG A 70 -1.79 -4.46 -15.65
C ARG A 70 -1.77 -3.94 -14.23
N GLU A 71 -0.63 -3.50 -13.69
CA GLU A 71 -0.55 -3.15 -12.26
C GLU A 71 -0.95 -1.70 -12.00
N ALA A 72 -1.71 -1.46 -10.91
CA ALA A 72 -2.04 -0.13 -10.43
C ALA A 72 -0.83 0.52 -9.77
N ALA A 73 -0.28 1.55 -10.41
CA ALA A 73 0.69 2.45 -9.79
C ALA A 73 -0.06 3.24 -8.71
N GLY A 74 0.21 2.92 -7.44
CA GLY A 74 -0.46 3.50 -6.28
C GLY A 74 -0.50 5.03 -6.32
N GLY A 75 -1.71 5.59 -6.23
CA GLY A 75 -1.95 7.02 -6.19
C GLY A 75 -1.27 7.65 -4.99
N ALA A 76 -0.29 8.52 -5.27
CA ALA A 76 0.11 9.56 -4.37
C ALA A 76 -1.08 10.52 -4.22
N ASP A 77 -1.49 10.75 -2.99
CA ASP A 77 -2.40 11.83 -2.61
C ASP A 77 -1.73 13.16 -3.03
N ASP A 78 -2.12 13.66 -4.20
CA ASP A 78 -1.69 14.95 -4.73
C ASP A 78 -2.37 16.04 -3.91
N ALA A 79 -1.77 16.38 -2.78
CA ALA A 79 -2.01 17.65 -2.11
C ALA A 79 -1.26 18.78 -2.84
N SER A 80 -1.46 18.91 -4.15
CA SER A 80 -1.09 20.12 -4.89
C SER A 80 -2.33 21.00 -4.97
N SER A 81 -2.54 21.86 -3.98
CA SER A 81 -3.37 23.05 -4.19
C SER A 81 -2.60 23.98 -5.14
N PRO A 82 -3.00 24.18 -6.40
CA PRO A 82 -2.33 25.16 -7.23
C PRO A 82 -2.69 26.55 -6.69
N ALA A 83 -1.64 27.34 -6.50
CA ALA A 83 -1.69 28.74 -6.15
C ALA A 83 -2.78 29.49 -6.94
N GLY A 84 -3.61 30.27 -6.23
CA GLY A 84 -4.49 31.25 -6.83
C GLY A 84 -3.68 32.34 -7.52
N GLN A 85 -3.36 32.11 -8.79
CA GLN A 85 -2.89 33.11 -9.73
C GLN A 85 -4.10 33.59 -10.55
N GLU A 86 -4.93 34.46 -9.96
CA GLU A 86 -5.84 35.28 -10.75
C GLU A 86 -5.20 36.66 -10.90
N LEU A 87 -4.41 36.77 -11.96
CA LEU A 87 -4.06 38.06 -12.56
C LEU A 87 -5.23 38.49 -13.45
N ASN A 88 -5.54 39.78 -13.32
CA ASN A 88 -6.22 40.65 -14.28
C ASN A 88 -7.77 40.68 -14.21
N PRO A 89 -8.39 41.83 -14.50
CA PRO A 89 -8.17 42.66 -15.70
C PRO A 89 -7.25 43.90 -15.55
#